data_AF-A0AAW3RDD9-F1
#
_entry.id   AF-A0AAW3RDD9-F1
#
_cell.length_a   1.000
_cell.length_b   1.000
_cell.length_c   1.000
_cell.angle_alpha   90.00
_cell.angle_beta   90.00
_cell.angle_gamma   90.00
#
_symmetry.space_group_name_H-M   'P 1'
#
loop_
_entity.id
_entity.type
_entity.pdbx_description
1 polymer ?
#
loop_
_entity_poly.entity_id
_entity_poly.type
_entity_poly.pdbx_seq_one_letter_code
_entity_poly.pdbx_strand_id
1 'polypeptide(L)' 'MITHQWNDFKLRWMDRHAKPATYKELVALVEEGSNYFNQLDRSSARNDLTPAEYWNEAV' A
#
# COMPACT_ATOMS: atom_id res chain seq x y z
N MET A 1 12.81 -5.01 5.33
CA MET A 1 12.27 -3.64 5.41
C MET A 1 10.88 -3.50 4.78
N ILE A 2 10.62 -4.09 3.60
CA ILE A 2 9.36 -3.91 2.83
C ILE A 2 8.14 -4.61 3.46
N THR A 3 8.34 -5.75 4.12
CA THR A 3 7.25 -6.53 4.73
C THR A 3 6.58 -5.83 5.91
N HIS A 4 7.33 -5.10 6.74
CA HIS A 4 6.77 -4.37 7.88
C HIS A 4 5.96 -3.16 7.42
N GLN A 5 6.48 -2.37 6.48
CA GLN A 5 5.78 -1.19 5.93
C GLN A 5 4.48 -1.59 5.24
N TRP A 6 4.47 -2.71 4.53
CA TRP A 6 3.27 -3.25 3.91
C TRP A 6 2.23 -3.73 4.93
N ASN A 7 2.66 -4.35 6.04
CA ASN A 7 1.74 -4.78 7.10
C ASN A 7 1.05 -3.60 7.78
N ASP A 8 1.80 -2.57 8.15
CA ASP A 8 1.24 -1.36 8.78
C ASP A 8 0.30 -0.63 7.82
N PHE A 9 0.67 -0.56 6.54
CA PHE A 9 -0.18 0.03 5.51
C PHE A 9 -1.53 -0.70 5.41
N LYS A 10 -1.54 -2.03 5.31
CA LYS A 10 -2.78 -2.81 5.20
C LYS A 10 -3.75 -2.52 6.34
N LEU A 11 -3.25 -2.50 7.57
CA LEU A 11 -4.09 -2.23 8.75
C LEU A 11 -4.76 -0.87 8.64
N ARG A 12 -3.99 0.18 8.32
CA ARG A 12 -4.54 1.53 8.12
C ARG A 12 -5.46 1.64 6.91
N TRP A 13 -5.14 0.95 5.81
CA TRP A 13 -5.93 0.95 4.58
C TRP A 13 -7.30 0.34 4.84
N MET A 14 -7.36 -0.82 5.48
CA MET A 14 -8.63 -1.49 5.78
C MET A 14 -9.47 -0.72 6.79
N ASP A 15 -8.87 -0.06 7.78
CA ASP A 15 -9.59 0.72 8.80
C ASP A 15 -10.22 2.01 8.25
N ARG A 16 -9.63 2.59 7.19
CA ARG A 16 -10.15 3.81 6.53
C ARG A 16 -11.29 3.55 5.56
N HIS A 17 -11.52 2.32 5.15
CA HIS A 17 -12.53 1.96 4.16
C HIS A 17 -13.70 1.23 4.81
N ALA A 18 -14.89 1.40 4.24
CA ALA A 18 -16.04 0.61 4.64
C ALA A 18 -15.73 -0.87 4.45
N LYS A 19 -16.16 -1.70 5.42
CA LYS A 19 -16.00 -3.15 5.32
C LYS A 19 -16.72 -3.65 4.06
N PRO A 20 -16.01 -4.34 3.14
CA PRO A 20 -16.63 -4.92 1.96
C PRO A 20 -17.74 -5.90 2.33
N ALA A 21 -18.86 -5.86 1.60
CA ALA A 21 -19.97 -6.78 1.81
C ALA A 21 -19.82 -8.07 1.00
N THR A 22 -19.09 -7.99 -0.11
CA THR A 22 -18.84 -9.12 -1.01
C THR A 22 -17.35 -9.41 -1.20
N TYR A 23 -17.03 -10.63 -1.62
CA TYR A 23 -15.67 -11.01 -1.98
C TYR A 23 -15.12 -10.14 -3.13
N LYS A 24 -15.96 -9.81 -4.12
CA LYS A 24 -15.55 -8.98 -5.25
C LYS A 24 -15.13 -7.57 -4.81
N GLU A 25 -15.88 -6.97 -3.89
CA GLU A 25 -15.54 -5.67 -3.30
C GLU A 25 -14.26 -5.76 -2.46
N LEU A 26 -14.06 -6.86 -1.73
CA LEU A 26 -12.82 -7.08 -0.98
C LEU A 26 -11.61 -7.16 -1.91
N VAL A 27 -11.72 -7.91 -3.02
CA VAL A 27 -10.65 -8.01 -4.01
C VAL A 27 -10.33 -6.64 -4.60
N ALA A 28 -11.36 -5.88 -5.02
CA ALA A 28 -11.17 -4.55 -5.56
C ALA A 28 -10.47 -3.61 -4.56
N LEU A 29 -10.87 -3.63 -3.28
CA LEU A 29 -10.25 -2.83 -2.23
C LEU A 29 -8.78 -3.18 -1.99
N VAL A 30 -8.42 -4.47 -2.10
CA VAL A 30 -7.03 -4.93 -1.97
C VAL A 30 -6.19 -4.53 -3.18
N GLU A 31 -6.73 -4.67 -4.39
CA GLU A 31 -6.05 -4.25 -5.63
C GLU A 31 -5.78 -2.75 -5.63
N GLU A 32 -6.77 -1.95 -5.25
CA GLU A 32 -6.62 -0.49 -5.11
C GLU A 32 -5.56 -0.13 -4.07
N GLY A 33 -5.61 -0.77 -2.89
CA GLY A 33 -4.62 -0.54 -1.84
C GLY A 33 -3.20 -0.93 -2.25
N SER A 34 -3.05 -2.03 -3.01
CA SER A 34 -1.76 -2.44 -3.58
C SER A 34 -1.23 -1.41 -4.57
N ASN A 35 -2.07 -0.91 -5.48
CA ASN A 35 -1.66 0.11 -6.43
C ASN A 35 -1.26 1.41 -5.71
N TYR A 36 -2.10 1.86 -4.78
CA TYR A 36 -1.84 3.06 -3.97
C TYR A 36 -0.52 2.93 -3.22
N PHE A 37 -0.27 1.82 -2.54
CA PHE A 37 0.96 1.62 -1.79
C PHE A 37 2.20 1.70 -2.69
N ASN A 38 2.16 1.07 -3.85
CA ASN A 38 3.33 1.02 -4.72
C ASN A 38 3.61 2.35 -5.43
N GLN A 39 2.58 3.12 -5.76
CA GLN A 39 2.69 4.28 -6.65
C GLN A 39 2.50 5.64 -5.96
N LEU A 40 1.85 5.68 -4.79
CA LEU A 40 1.40 6.92 -4.16
C LEU A 40 1.80 7.04 -2.68
N ASP A 41 1.90 5.92 -1.96
CA ASP A 41 2.33 5.93 -0.55
C ASP A 41 3.80 6.36 -0.45
N ARG A 42 4.02 7.57 0.06
CA ARG A 42 5.35 8.11 0.36
C ARG A 42 5.62 7.96 1.85
N SER A 43 6.82 7.51 2.18
CA SER A 43 7.22 7.32 3.57
C SER A 43 8.58 7.96 3.78
N SER A 44 8.73 8.73 4.86
CA SER A 44 10.03 9.28 5.27
C SER A 44 11.06 8.18 5.55
N ALA A 45 10.62 6.97 5.90
CA ALA A 45 11.48 5.79 6.01
C ALA A 45 12.01 5.27 4.65
N ARG A 46 11.51 5.81 3.53
CA ARG A 46 11.97 5.55 2.15
C ARG A 46 12.49 6.82 1.50
N ASN A 47 13.02 7.80 2.26
CA ASN A 47 13.42 9.12 1.75
C ASN A 47 12.29 9.85 1.00
N ASP A 48 11.04 9.69 1.45
CA ASP A 48 9.83 10.21 0.81
C ASP A 48 9.58 9.68 -0.63
N LEU A 49 10.28 8.61 -1.01
CA LEU A 49 10.03 7.88 -2.23
C LEU A 49 8.84 6.91 -2.05
N THR A 50 8.13 6.71 -3.14
CA THR A 50 7.22 5.57 -3.27
C THR A 50 8.05 4.28 -3.34
N PRO A 51 7.47 3.11 -3.01
CA PRO A 51 8.16 1.84 -3.22
C PRO A 51 8.69 1.70 -4.65
N ALA A 52 7.89 2.01 -5.68
CA ALA A 52 8.32 1.91 -7.08
C ALA A 52 9.53 2.81 -7.40
N GLU A 53 9.55 4.05 -6.91
CA GLU A 53 10.69 4.97 -7.05
C GLU A 53 11.93 4.42 -6.34
N TYR A 54 11.79 3.96 -5.08
CA TYR A 54 12.88 3.39 -4.30
C TYR A 54 13.51 2.16 -4.96
N TRP A 55 12.72 1.30 -5.60
CA TRP A 55 13.23 0.13 -6.34
C TRP A 55 13.97 0.52 -7.62
N ASN A 56 13.54 1.58 -8.31
CA ASN A 56 14.20 2.06 -9.53
C ASN A 56 15.52 2.79 -9.25
N GLU A 57 15.65 3.47 -8.11
CA GLU A 57 16.92 4.10 -7.69
C GLU A 57 17.96 3.09 -7.17
N ALA A 58 17.52 1.90 -6.78
CA ALA A 58 18.40 0.83 -6.30
C ALA A 58 19.04 -0.01 -7.43
N VAL A 59 18.86 0.36 -8.71
CA VAL A 59 19.41 -0.30 -9.91
C VAL A 59 20.67 0.39 -10.41
#